data_AF-A0A7V5UEK1-F1
#
_entry.id   AF-A0A7V5UEK1-F1
#
_cell.length_a   1.000
_cell.length_b   1.000
_cell.length_c   1.000
_cell.angle_alpha   90.00
_cell.angle_beta   90.00
_cell.angle_gamma   90.00
#
_symmetry.space_group_name_H-M   'P 1'
#
loop_
_entity.id
_entity.type
_entity.pdbx_description
1 polymer ?
#
loop_
_entity_poly.entity_id
_entity_poly.type
_entity_poly.pdbx_seq_one_letter_code
_entity_poly.pdbx_strand_id
1 'polypeptide(L)'
;MEKTRYSFADIIAHARLLSDGSFDQPHHLTSHLSNAASLAEQFAAVFGLEKAGKILGLTHDIGKASDDFQQRIRLVSGYDVEAHLEGKSPGHVDHSTAGAQFLVQHYGPQAGLLLAYAVAGHHSGLPDGKGEGDAALARRLKKSVADYHHILEWLVKQLPALNPGDFITKKSKKKQIDYFKIQFLIRMLFSVLTDADFLDTEQYMEPFKNKQRTKPITLDRVAAQFNWFLETLREKEQTKINRARNRILDACLQAAEQNPGIFSLTVPTG
;
A
#
# COMPACT_ATOMS: atom_id res chain seq x y z
N MET A 1 -17.59 -7.10 28.64
CA MET A 1 -16.34 -7.13 27.87
C MET A 1 -16.00 -8.58 27.66
N GLU A 2 -16.21 -9.10 26.45
CA GLU A 2 -15.69 -10.41 26.08
C GLU A 2 -14.17 -10.38 26.22
N LYS A 3 -13.61 -11.41 26.87
CA LYS A 3 -12.15 -11.58 26.95
C LYS A 3 -11.66 -11.89 25.54
N THR A 4 -10.81 -11.05 24.99
CA THR A 4 -10.11 -11.35 23.73
C THR A 4 -9.36 -12.66 23.87
N ARG A 5 -9.41 -13.49 22.83
CA ARG A 5 -8.81 -14.84 22.85
C ARG A 5 -7.29 -14.80 22.93
N TYR A 6 -6.68 -13.69 22.50
CA TYR A 6 -5.24 -13.49 22.44
C TYR A 6 -4.80 -12.31 23.32
N SER A 7 -3.62 -12.44 23.94
CA SER A 7 -2.98 -11.31 24.63
C SER A 7 -2.56 -10.26 23.61
N PHE A 8 -2.67 -8.98 24.00
CA PHE A 8 -2.28 -7.86 23.16
C PHE A 8 -0.83 -7.95 22.63
N ALA A 9 0.08 -8.46 23.45
CA ALA A 9 1.49 -8.64 23.07
C ALA A 9 1.69 -9.75 22.00
N ASP A 10 0.74 -10.67 21.87
CA ASP A 10 0.90 -11.87 21.04
C ASP A 10 0.27 -11.71 19.66
N ILE A 11 -0.41 -10.61 19.36
CA ILE A 11 -1.11 -10.40 18.09
C ILE A 11 -0.10 -10.36 16.94
N ILE A 12 -0.32 -11.18 15.93
CA ILE A 12 0.59 -11.39 14.80
C ILE A 12 0.12 -10.59 13.59
N ALA A 13 1.02 -9.80 12.99
CA ALA A 13 0.84 -9.28 11.64
C ALA A 13 1.26 -10.32 10.60
N HIS A 14 2.52 -10.77 10.66
CA HIS A 14 3.12 -11.69 9.68
C HIS A 14 3.80 -12.88 10.35
N ALA A 15 3.87 -14.00 9.64
CA ALA A 15 4.58 -15.19 10.05
C ALA A 15 5.43 -15.70 8.87
N ARG A 16 6.66 -16.13 9.16
CA ARG A 16 7.61 -16.61 8.15
C ARG A 16 7.92 -18.09 8.37
N LEU A 17 7.65 -18.91 7.36
CA LEU A 17 8.11 -20.30 7.30
C LEU A 17 9.59 -20.34 6.87
N LEU A 18 10.41 -21.01 7.65
CA LEU A 18 11.84 -21.21 7.38
C LEU A 18 12.04 -22.42 6.45
N SER A 19 13.22 -22.49 5.85
CA SER A 19 13.58 -23.57 4.92
C SER A 19 13.59 -24.97 5.56
N ASP A 20 13.69 -25.06 6.89
CA ASP A 20 13.65 -26.31 7.65
C ASP A 20 12.23 -26.73 8.04
N GLY A 21 11.20 -25.98 7.61
CA GLY A 21 9.80 -26.23 7.92
C GLY A 21 9.33 -25.69 9.27
N SER A 22 10.21 -25.05 10.06
CA SER A 22 9.82 -24.36 11.29
C SER A 22 9.39 -22.90 11.01
N PHE A 23 8.68 -22.28 11.95
CA PHE A 23 8.32 -20.86 11.85
C PHE A 23 9.30 -20.00 12.65
N ASP A 24 9.69 -18.85 12.07
CA ASP A 24 10.44 -17.83 12.80
C ASP A 24 9.59 -17.18 13.89
N GLN A 25 10.23 -16.40 14.77
CA GLN A 25 9.51 -15.54 15.70
C GLN A 25 8.48 -14.68 14.96
N PRO A 26 7.22 -14.59 15.44
CA PRO A 26 6.19 -13.85 14.75
C PRO A 26 6.53 -12.37 14.61
N HIS A 27 6.15 -11.79 13.46
CA HIS A 27 6.13 -10.33 13.35
C HIS A 27 4.89 -9.80 14.05
N HIS A 28 5.07 -9.26 15.25
CA HIS A 28 3.96 -8.74 16.05
C HIS A 28 3.33 -7.51 15.41
N LEU A 29 1.99 -7.40 15.51
CA LEU A 29 1.21 -6.36 14.86
C LEU A 29 1.61 -4.94 15.30
N THR A 30 1.86 -4.73 16.59
CA THR A 30 2.28 -3.41 17.09
C THR A 30 3.65 -3.00 16.58
N SER A 31 4.59 -3.94 16.46
CA SER A 31 5.90 -3.70 15.86
C SER A 31 5.76 -3.33 14.38
N HIS A 32 4.99 -4.12 13.63
CA HIS A 32 4.71 -3.87 12.21
C HIS A 32 4.10 -2.49 11.98
N LEU A 33 3.00 -2.17 12.68
CA LEU A 33 2.33 -0.87 12.58
C LEU A 33 3.27 0.30 12.96
N SER A 34 4.13 0.12 13.97
CA SER A 34 5.07 1.17 14.39
C SER A 34 6.19 1.39 13.39
N ASN A 35 6.75 0.32 12.84
CA ASN A 35 7.81 0.38 11.83
C ASN A 35 7.30 0.95 10.52
N ALA A 36 6.16 0.45 10.02
CA ALA A 36 5.49 0.98 8.84
C ALA A 36 5.13 2.45 9.01
N ALA A 37 4.65 2.86 10.20
CA ALA A 37 4.39 4.28 10.50
C ALA A 37 5.66 5.13 10.45
N SER A 38 6.78 4.65 10.99
CA SER A 38 8.07 5.35 10.95
C SER A 38 8.58 5.55 9.53
N LEU A 39 8.50 4.51 8.69
CA LEU A 39 8.86 4.59 7.27
C LEU A 39 7.92 5.54 6.50
N ALA A 40 6.61 5.39 6.69
CA ALA A 40 5.61 6.20 6.02
C ALA A 40 5.71 7.69 6.42
N GLU A 41 6.00 7.98 7.68
CA GLU A 41 6.28 9.33 8.18
C GLU A 41 7.48 9.95 7.46
N GLN A 42 8.58 9.22 7.34
CA GLN A 42 9.79 9.65 6.63
C GLN A 42 9.54 9.88 5.14
N PHE A 43 8.82 8.97 4.47
CA PHE A 43 8.49 9.10 3.05
C PHE A 43 7.54 10.27 2.79
N ALA A 44 6.61 10.54 3.70
CA ALA A 44 5.67 11.65 3.59
C ALA A 44 6.30 13.02 3.92
N ALA A 45 7.43 13.05 4.64
CA ALA A 45 8.10 14.28 5.06
C ALA A 45 8.52 15.19 3.91
N VAL A 46 8.93 14.61 2.77
CA VAL A 46 9.31 15.37 1.57
C VAL A 46 8.14 16.19 1.00
N PHE A 47 6.90 15.87 1.38
CA PHE A 47 5.69 16.59 0.99
C PHE A 47 5.09 17.45 2.14
N GLY A 48 5.70 17.42 3.34
CA GLY A 48 5.13 18.03 4.55
C GLY A 48 3.88 17.31 5.06
N LEU A 49 3.81 15.99 4.86
CA LEU A 49 2.67 15.13 5.21
C LEU A 49 3.04 14.05 6.25
N GLU A 50 4.05 14.31 7.07
CA GLU A 50 4.61 13.40 8.11
C GLU A 50 3.50 12.77 8.95
N LYS A 51 2.58 13.61 9.47
CA LYS A 51 1.45 13.16 10.28
C LYS A 51 0.55 12.19 9.52
N ALA A 52 0.24 12.47 8.26
CA ALA A 52 -0.59 11.61 7.44
C ALA A 52 0.13 10.27 7.18
N GLY A 53 1.42 10.29 6.87
CA GLY A 53 2.25 9.08 6.73
C GLY A 53 2.21 8.22 7.99
N LYS A 54 2.48 8.81 9.16
CA LYS A 54 2.42 8.12 10.45
C LYS A 54 1.05 7.48 10.72
N ILE A 55 -0.02 8.24 10.50
CA ILE A 55 -1.39 7.74 10.70
C ILE A 55 -1.68 6.56 9.77
N LEU A 56 -1.29 6.62 8.50
CA LEU A 56 -1.49 5.53 7.55
C LEU A 56 -0.79 4.24 8.02
N GLY A 57 0.49 4.31 8.37
CA GLY A 57 1.22 3.13 8.85
C GLY A 57 0.63 2.55 10.14
N LEU A 58 0.18 3.39 11.08
CA LEU A 58 -0.44 2.92 12.32
C LEU A 58 -1.82 2.28 12.14
N THR A 59 -2.53 2.60 11.05
CA THR A 59 -3.96 2.24 10.91
C THR A 59 -4.24 1.22 9.82
N HIS A 60 -3.31 1.00 8.88
CA HIS A 60 -3.61 0.21 7.69
C HIS A 60 -4.06 -1.22 7.98
N ASP A 61 -3.49 -1.81 9.04
CA ASP A 61 -3.60 -3.23 9.36
C ASP A 61 -4.28 -3.55 10.69
N ILE A 62 -4.93 -2.56 11.31
CA ILE A 62 -5.54 -2.75 12.65
C ILE A 62 -6.61 -3.85 12.66
N GLY A 63 -7.22 -4.16 11.51
CA GLY A 63 -8.15 -5.28 11.37
C GLY A 63 -7.51 -6.65 11.57
N LYS A 64 -6.18 -6.77 11.45
CA LYS A 64 -5.44 -7.99 11.78
C LYS A 64 -5.53 -8.34 13.27
N ALA A 65 -5.90 -7.38 14.12
CA ALA A 65 -6.15 -7.63 15.53
C ALA A 65 -7.35 -8.55 15.77
N SER A 66 -8.31 -8.63 14.85
CA SER A 66 -9.52 -9.44 15.03
C SER A 66 -9.25 -10.92 15.29
N ASP A 67 -10.11 -11.54 16.12
CA ASP A 67 -9.99 -12.97 16.47
C ASP A 67 -10.04 -13.86 15.22
N ASP A 68 -10.86 -13.52 14.22
CA ASP A 68 -10.94 -14.24 12.94
C ASP A 68 -9.60 -14.22 12.19
N PHE A 69 -8.95 -13.06 12.11
CA PHE A 69 -7.64 -12.95 11.47
C PHE A 69 -6.57 -13.70 12.28
N GLN A 70 -6.55 -13.52 13.60
CA GLN A 70 -5.58 -14.16 14.49
C GLN A 70 -5.71 -15.69 14.51
N GLN A 71 -6.94 -16.22 14.46
CA GLN A 71 -7.17 -17.65 14.32
C GLN A 71 -6.64 -18.15 12.98
N ARG A 72 -6.97 -17.45 11.89
CA ARG A 72 -6.50 -17.83 10.55
C ARG A 72 -4.98 -17.83 10.46
N ILE A 73 -4.31 -16.74 10.81
CA ILE A 73 -2.85 -16.63 10.61
C ILE A 73 -2.10 -17.70 11.40
N ARG A 74 -2.57 -18.06 12.60
CA ARG A 74 -1.98 -19.13 13.42
C ARG A 74 -2.27 -20.54 12.89
N LEU A 75 -3.44 -20.74 12.28
CA LEU A 75 -3.72 -21.96 11.52
C LEU A 75 -2.72 -22.07 10.38
N VAL A 76 -2.73 -21.12 9.46
CA VAL A 76 -1.87 -21.11 8.27
C VAL A 76 -0.36 -21.20 8.56
N SER A 77 0.09 -20.60 9.66
CA SER A 77 1.50 -20.56 10.05
C SER A 77 1.92 -21.76 10.92
N GLY A 78 1.35 -22.97 10.72
CA GLY A 78 1.77 -24.18 11.45
C GLY A 78 0.80 -24.74 12.50
N TYR A 79 -0.49 -24.41 12.41
CA TYR A 79 -1.55 -25.35 12.81
C TYR A 79 -2.32 -25.94 11.60
N ASP A 80 -1.98 -25.56 10.37
CA ASP A 80 -2.44 -26.11 9.10
C ASP A 80 -1.51 -25.65 7.96
N VAL A 81 -1.16 -26.55 7.04
CA VAL A 81 0.03 -26.45 6.15
C VAL A 81 -0.27 -25.80 4.79
N GLU A 82 -1.47 -25.24 4.58
CA GLU A 82 -1.82 -24.64 3.29
C GLU A 82 -2.35 -23.21 3.41
N ALA A 83 -1.47 -22.20 3.39
CA ALA A 83 -1.87 -20.87 2.90
C ALA A 83 -0.70 -19.87 2.72
N HIS A 84 -0.28 -19.72 1.46
CA HIS A 84 0.40 -18.52 0.97
C HIS A 84 -0.64 -17.47 0.55
N LEU A 85 -1.17 -16.62 1.43
CA LEU A 85 -2.36 -15.85 1.02
C LEU A 85 -2.27 -14.35 1.31
N GLU A 86 -1.38 -13.68 0.58
CA GLU A 86 -1.70 -12.39 -0.03
C GLU A 86 -2.38 -12.66 -1.39
N GLY A 87 -3.71 -12.69 -1.40
CA GLY A 87 -4.50 -13.05 -2.58
C GLY A 87 -5.92 -13.49 -2.23
N LYS A 88 -6.79 -13.69 -3.25
CA LYS A 88 -8.17 -14.21 -3.15
C LYS A 88 -8.18 -15.67 -2.69
N SER A 89 -7.74 -15.82 -1.45
CA SER A 89 -7.72 -17.03 -0.67
C SER A 89 -9.10 -17.60 -0.39
N PRO A 90 -9.41 -18.90 -0.45
CA PRO A 90 -10.46 -19.40 0.46
C PRO A 90 -10.10 -18.94 1.89
N GLY A 91 -10.96 -18.13 2.51
CA GLY A 91 -10.72 -17.60 3.87
C GLY A 91 -9.99 -16.25 3.98
N HIS A 92 -9.92 -15.40 2.94
CA HIS A 92 -9.40 -14.03 3.10
C HIS A 92 -10.20 -13.22 4.15
N VAL A 93 -9.55 -12.81 5.24
CA VAL A 93 -10.15 -11.93 6.25
C VAL A 93 -9.89 -10.48 5.88
N ASP A 94 -10.97 -9.72 5.66
CA ASP A 94 -10.94 -8.31 5.29
C ASP A 94 -10.52 -7.42 6.47
N HIS A 95 -9.22 -7.21 6.60
CA HIS A 95 -8.62 -6.39 7.66
C HIS A 95 -8.49 -4.91 7.24
N SER A 96 -8.22 -4.64 5.95
CA SER A 96 -8.06 -3.28 5.42
C SER A 96 -9.30 -2.37 5.62
N THR A 97 -10.50 -2.95 5.58
CA THR A 97 -11.75 -2.18 5.75
C THR A 97 -11.89 -1.63 7.18
N ALA A 98 -11.39 -2.35 8.20
CA ALA A 98 -11.43 -1.90 9.59
C ALA A 98 -10.64 -0.59 9.79
N GLY A 99 -9.41 -0.53 9.27
CA GLY A 99 -8.57 0.67 9.31
C GLY A 99 -9.22 1.85 8.59
N ALA A 100 -9.79 1.63 7.41
CA ALA A 100 -10.47 2.67 6.64
C ALA A 100 -11.70 3.24 7.37
N GLN A 101 -12.51 2.38 8.00
CA GLN A 101 -13.65 2.81 8.80
C GLN A 101 -13.22 3.61 10.04
N PHE A 102 -12.21 3.11 10.77
CA PHE A 102 -11.66 3.80 11.93
C PHE A 102 -11.20 5.22 11.59
N LEU A 103 -10.49 5.41 10.47
CA LEU A 103 -10.02 6.71 10.04
C LEU A 103 -11.15 7.73 9.82
N VAL A 104 -12.25 7.31 9.18
CA VAL A 104 -13.42 8.17 8.97
C VAL A 104 -14.13 8.48 10.28
N GLN A 105 -14.22 7.51 11.20
CA GLN A 105 -14.83 7.71 12.51
C GLN A 105 -14.00 8.66 13.39
N HIS A 106 -12.68 8.50 13.40
CA HIS A 106 -11.77 9.22 14.29
C HIS A 106 -11.41 10.63 13.77
N TYR A 107 -11.15 10.78 12.47
CA TYR A 107 -10.74 12.06 11.86
C TYR A 107 -11.84 12.74 11.03
N GLY A 108 -13.04 12.16 10.99
CA GLY A 108 -14.20 12.70 10.29
C GLY A 108 -14.20 12.51 8.77
N PRO A 109 -15.27 12.94 8.08
CA PRO A 109 -15.54 12.60 6.68
C PRO A 109 -14.68 13.36 5.66
N GLN A 110 -13.87 14.33 6.10
CA GLN A 110 -12.97 15.08 5.22
C GLN A 110 -11.57 14.46 5.23
N ALA A 111 -10.84 14.65 6.33
CA ALA A 111 -9.48 14.13 6.49
C ALA A 111 -9.45 12.60 6.54
N GLY A 112 -10.33 11.99 7.33
CA GLY A 112 -10.40 10.53 7.46
C GLY A 112 -10.70 9.84 6.13
N LEU A 113 -11.54 10.44 5.28
CA LEU A 113 -11.88 9.86 3.97
C LEU A 113 -10.70 9.83 3.00
N LEU A 114 -9.84 10.86 3.01
CA LEU A 114 -8.62 10.89 2.19
C LEU A 114 -7.67 9.74 2.56
N LEU A 115 -7.47 9.54 3.86
CA LEU A 115 -6.61 8.48 4.39
C LEU A 115 -7.24 7.09 4.17
N ALA A 116 -8.56 6.98 4.28
CA ALA A 116 -9.30 5.74 4.09
C ALA A 116 -9.15 5.15 2.68
N TYR A 117 -8.97 5.97 1.63
CA TYR A 117 -8.66 5.45 0.29
C TYR A 117 -7.35 4.67 0.26
N ALA A 118 -6.29 5.23 0.87
CA ALA A 118 -4.98 4.59 0.91
C ALA A 118 -5.04 3.29 1.73
N VAL A 119 -5.64 3.34 2.92
CA VAL A 119 -5.78 2.16 3.79
C VAL A 119 -6.69 1.09 3.18
N ALA A 120 -7.83 1.43 2.58
CA ALA A 120 -8.71 0.42 1.98
C ALA A 120 -8.06 -0.28 0.78
N GLY A 121 -7.12 0.39 0.10
CA GLY A 121 -6.50 -0.09 -1.13
C GLY A 121 -5.16 -0.79 -0.97
N HIS A 122 -4.50 -0.77 0.20
CA HIS A 122 -3.07 -1.08 0.32
C HIS A 122 -2.64 -2.47 -0.22
N HIS A 123 -3.54 -3.45 -0.29
CA HIS A 123 -3.29 -4.75 -0.93
C HIS A 123 -3.92 -4.93 -2.32
N SER A 124 -4.97 -4.17 -2.67
CA SER A 124 -5.78 -4.40 -3.87
C SER A 124 -5.68 -3.30 -4.93
N GLY A 125 -4.92 -2.24 -4.64
CA GLY A 125 -4.98 -0.99 -5.37
C GLY A 125 -6.12 -0.09 -4.88
N LEU A 126 -6.04 1.19 -5.24
CA LEU A 126 -7.00 2.22 -4.83
C LEU A 126 -8.43 1.86 -5.28
N PRO A 127 -9.41 1.88 -4.36
CA PRO A 127 -10.79 1.56 -4.70
C PRO A 127 -11.45 2.71 -5.47
N ASP A 128 -12.43 2.36 -6.31
CA ASP A 128 -13.40 3.34 -6.81
C ASP A 128 -14.17 3.97 -5.64
N GLY A 129 -14.49 5.26 -5.76
CA GLY A 129 -15.25 5.95 -4.72
C GLY A 129 -16.68 5.44 -4.57
N LYS A 130 -17.34 5.14 -5.69
CA LYS A 130 -18.68 4.53 -5.76
C LYS A 130 -18.67 3.47 -6.85
N GLY A 131 -19.42 2.39 -6.65
CA GLY A 131 -19.56 1.32 -7.61
C GLY A 131 -20.55 0.26 -7.14
N GLU A 132 -20.89 -0.66 -8.04
CA GLU A 132 -21.81 -1.77 -7.75
C GLU A 132 -21.14 -2.91 -6.98
N GLY A 133 -19.82 -3.05 -7.07
CA GLY A 133 -19.05 -4.08 -6.37
C GLY A 133 -18.58 -3.67 -4.97
N ASP A 134 -18.43 -4.66 -4.08
CA ASP A 134 -18.02 -4.47 -2.67
C ASP A 134 -16.61 -3.92 -2.50
N ALA A 135 -15.82 -3.83 -3.57
CA ALA A 135 -14.51 -3.19 -3.58
C ALA A 135 -14.59 -1.66 -3.43
N ALA A 136 -15.71 -1.03 -3.80
CA ALA A 136 -15.87 0.42 -3.76
C ALA A 136 -15.81 0.96 -2.32
N LEU A 137 -15.12 2.09 -2.11
CA LEU A 137 -14.90 2.66 -0.78
C LEU A 137 -16.22 2.94 -0.05
N ALA A 138 -17.21 3.51 -0.74
CA ALA A 138 -18.51 3.81 -0.15
C ALA A 138 -19.25 2.58 0.41
N ARG A 139 -19.00 1.38 -0.13
CA ARG A 139 -19.56 0.13 0.37
C ARG A 139 -18.73 -0.42 1.52
N ARG A 140 -17.39 -0.43 1.38
CA ARG A 140 -16.47 -0.82 2.45
C ARG A 140 -16.72 -0.04 3.74
N LEU A 141 -16.93 1.28 3.66
CA LEU A 141 -17.22 2.12 4.83
C LEU A 141 -18.54 1.80 5.57
N LYS A 142 -19.42 1.00 4.96
CA LYS A 142 -20.70 0.56 5.55
C LYS A 142 -20.74 -0.93 5.88
N LYS A 143 -19.69 -1.67 5.55
CA LYS A 143 -19.62 -3.13 5.72
C LYS A 143 -19.43 -3.47 7.20
N SER A 144 -19.98 -4.60 7.66
CA SER A 144 -19.59 -5.15 8.95
C SER A 144 -18.16 -5.68 8.89
N VAL A 145 -17.36 -5.36 9.90
CA VAL A 145 -16.00 -5.88 10.07
C VAL A 145 -15.92 -6.67 11.37
N ALA A 146 -14.99 -7.63 11.43
CA ALA A 146 -14.72 -8.38 12.66
C ALA A 146 -14.22 -7.44 13.77
N ASP A 147 -14.48 -7.77 15.03
CA ASP A 147 -14.10 -6.94 16.16
C ASP A 147 -12.57 -6.84 16.31
N TYR A 148 -12.05 -5.61 16.36
CA TYR A 148 -10.64 -5.29 16.57
C TYR A 148 -10.43 -4.33 17.76
N HIS A 149 -11.45 -4.05 18.58
CA HIS A 149 -11.45 -2.94 19.55
C HIS A 149 -10.31 -2.98 20.58
N HIS A 150 -9.75 -4.15 20.87
CA HIS A 150 -8.69 -4.29 21.87
C HIS A 150 -7.35 -3.65 21.46
N ILE A 151 -7.10 -3.38 20.17
CA ILE A 151 -5.94 -2.59 19.74
C ILE A 151 -6.14 -1.09 19.92
N LEU A 152 -7.38 -0.62 20.05
CA LEU A 152 -7.70 0.81 20.00
C LEU A 152 -7.08 1.60 21.16
N GLU A 153 -6.98 1.02 22.35
CA GLU A 153 -6.37 1.72 23.49
C GLU A 153 -4.91 2.05 23.21
N TRP A 154 -4.15 1.11 22.64
CA TRP A 154 -2.78 1.36 22.22
C TRP A 154 -2.73 2.32 21.03
N LEU A 155 -3.56 2.09 20.01
CA LEU A 155 -3.56 2.88 18.78
C LEU A 155 -3.81 4.37 19.04
N VAL A 156 -4.86 4.71 19.78
CA VAL A 156 -5.26 6.10 20.02
C VAL A 156 -4.20 6.89 20.79
N LYS A 157 -3.39 6.22 21.64
CA LYS A 157 -2.26 6.86 22.35
C LYS A 157 -1.12 7.27 21.40
N GLN A 158 -1.01 6.65 20.22
CA GLN A 158 0.07 6.92 19.25
C GLN A 158 -0.33 7.93 18.17
N LEU A 159 -1.63 8.15 17.98
CA LEU A 159 -2.17 8.92 16.88
C LEU A 159 -2.02 10.43 17.11
N PRO A 160 -1.41 11.18 16.16
CA PRO A 160 -1.35 12.63 16.26
C PRO A 160 -2.70 13.26 15.90
N ALA A 161 -2.99 14.42 16.47
CA ALA A 161 -4.11 15.24 16.01
C ALA A 161 -3.89 15.72 14.57
N LEU A 162 -4.97 15.71 13.79
CA LEU A 162 -4.96 16.08 12.38
C LEU A 162 -5.97 17.20 12.11
N ASN A 163 -5.50 18.27 11.47
CA ASN A 163 -6.28 19.45 11.13
C ASN A 163 -6.34 19.62 9.60
N PRO A 164 -7.35 20.31 9.06
CA PRO A 164 -7.41 20.60 7.62
C PRO A 164 -6.14 21.26 7.06
N GLY A 165 -5.45 22.07 7.87
CA GLY A 165 -4.18 22.70 7.50
C GLY A 165 -2.98 21.75 7.37
N ASP A 166 -3.09 20.52 7.86
CA ASP A 166 -2.02 19.50 7.73
C ASP A 166 -2.00 18.88 6.32
N PHE A 167 -3.05 19.05 5.51
CA PHE A 167 -3.10 18.58 4.11
C PHE A 167 -2.86 19.67 3.07
N ILE A 168 -2.94 20.94 3.48
CA ILE A 168 -2.94 22.09 2.58
C ILE A 168 -1.77 22.99 2.96
N THR A 169 -0.80 23.14 2.05
CA THR A 169 0.24 24.16 2.23
C THR A 169 -0.42 25.54 2.31
N LYS A 170 0.00 26.38 3.27
CA LYS A 170 -0.58 27.69 3.63
C LYS A 170 -0.71 28.72 2.47
N LYS A 171 -0.37 28.34 1.23
CA LYS A 171 -0.36 29.19 0.03
C LYS A 171 -1.62 29.09 -0.85
N SER A 172 -2.56 28.19 -0.58
CA SER A 172 -3.80 28.11 -1.39
C SER A 172 -4.78 29.22 -1.01
N LYS A 173 -4.75 30.35 -1.74
CA LYS A 173 -5.75 31.43 -1.64
C LYS A 173 -7.08 31.12 -2.34
N LYS A 174 -7.18 29.98 -3.03
CA LYS A 174 -8.39 29.59 -3.77
C LYS A 174 -9.39 28.92 -2.83
N LYS A 175 -10.62 29.45 -2.79
CA LYS A 175 -11.76 28.90 -2.03
C LYS A 175 -12.33 27.62 -2.63
N GLN A 176 -11.93 27.24 -3.85
CA GLN A 176 -12.47 26.10 -4.57
C GLN A 176 -11.61 24.85 -4.35
N ILE A 177 -12.27 23.73 -4.06
CA ILE A 177 -11.66 22.41 -3.96
C ILE A 177 -11.16 21.98 -5.34
N ASP A 178 -9.86 21.68 -5.42
CA ASP A 178 -9.21 21.18 -6.63
C ASP A 178 -9.18 19.65 -6.58
N TYR A 179 -10.18 19.01 -7.19
CA TYR A 179 -10.31 17.55 -7.21
C TYR A 179 -9.12 16.86 -7.86
N PHE A 180 -8.46 17.51 -8.84
CA PHE A 180 -7.26 16.98 -9.46
C PHE A 180 -6.14 16.88 -8.42
N LYS A 181 -5.90 17.91 -7.61
CA LYS A 181 -4.89 17.84 -6.54
C LYS A 181 -5.24 16.80 -5.48
N ILE A 182 -6.51 16.66 -5.13
CA ILE A 182 -6.95 15.67 -4.14
C ILE A 182 -6.68 14.25 -4.62
N GLN A 183 -7.01 13.91 -5.87
CA GLN A 183 -6.72 12.54 -6.37
C GLN A 183 -5.22 12.25 -6.39
N PHE A 184 -4.37 13.23 -6.69
CA PHE A 184 -2.92 13.07 -6.68
C PHE A 184 -2.41 12.87 -5.26
N LEU A 185 -2.91 13.67 -4.31
CA LEU A 185 -2.60 13.50 -2.89
C LEU A 185 -2.94 12.09 -2.40
N ILE A 186 -4.13 11.56 -2.73
CA ILE A 186 -4.54 10.21 -2.38
C ILE A 186 -3.56 9.17 -2.96
N ARG A 187 -3.16 9.32 -4.24
CA ARG A 187 -2.19 8.40 -4.88
C ARG A 187 -0.81 8.47 -4.23
N MET A 188 -0.35 9.66 -3.87
CA MET A 188 0.94 9.82 -3.18
C MET A 188 0.91 9.19 -1.79
N LEU A 189 -0.15 9.42 -1.02
CA LEU A 189 -0.34 8.80 0.30
C LEU A 189 -0.47 7.27 0.21
N PHE A 190 -1.18 6.78 -0.80
CA PHE A 190 -1.24 5.35 -1.10
C PHE A 190 0.15 4.76 -1.40
N SER A 191 0.93 5.42 -2.27
CA SER A 191 2.31 4.99 -2.57
C SER A 191 3.19 4.98 -1.32
N VAL A 192 3.10 6.01 -0.48
CA VAL A 192 3.82 6.10 0.81
C VAL A 192 3.48 4.91 1.70
N LEU A 193 2.20 4.60 1.86
CA LEU A 193 1.75 3.50 2.71
C LEU A 193 2.22 2.15 2.16
N THR A 194 1.97 1.89 0.88
CA THR A 194 2.35 0.63 0.24
C THR A 194 3.85 0.41 0.30
N ASP A 195 4.68 1.40 0.00
CA ASP A 195 6.14 1.24 0.10
C ASP A 195 6.59 0.95 1.54
N ALA A 196 6.00 1.62 2.53
CA ALA A 196 6.34 1.43 3.94
C ALA A 196 5.96 0.03 4.45
N ASP A 197 4.74 -0.42 4.14
CA ASP A 197 4.24 -1.76 4.49
C ASP A 197 5.11 -2.86 3.84
N PHE A 198 5.38 -2.74 2.53
CA PHE A 198 6.18 -3.71 1.81
C PHE A 198 7.63 -3.77 2.32
N LEU A 199 8.25 -2.65 2.67
CA LEU A 199 9.63 -2.63 3.16
C LEU A 199 9.77 -3.22 4.56
N ASP A 200 8.83 -2.95 5.46
CA ASP A 200 8.82 -3.55 6.80
C ASP A 200 8.51 -5.06 6.71
N THR A 201 7.57 -5.45 5.85
CA THR A 201 7.29 -6.85 5.56
C THR A 201 8.49 -7.56 4.92
N GLU A 202 9.18 -6.94 3.95
CA GLU A 202 10.40 -7.48 3.35
C GLU A 202 11.51 -7.64 4.38
N GLN A 203 11.70 -6.65 5.27
CA GLN A 203 12.71 -6.73 6.32
C GLN A 203 12.47 -7.94 7.24
N TYR A 204 11.22 -8.27 7.52
CA TYR A 204 10.86 -9.48 8.27
C TYR A 204 10.97 -10.76 7.43
N MET A 205 10.43 -10.79 6.21
CA MET A 205 10.36 -12.00 5.38
C MET A 205 11.72 -12.39 4.80
N GLU A 206 12.51 -11.42 4.37
CA GLU A 206 13.73 -11.61 3.57
C GLU A 206 14.87 -10.69 4.06
N PRO A 207 15.30 -10.79 5.33
CA PRO A 207 16.25 -9.84 5.94
C PRO A 207 17.59 -9.78 5.21
N PHE A 208 18.00 -10.87 4.56
CA PHE A 208 19.23 -10.90 3.76
C PHE A 208 19.10 -10.12 2.45
N LYS A 209 17.98 -10.23 1.73
CA LYS A 209 17.72 -9.44 0.51
C LYS A 209 17.59 -7.96 0.84
N ASN A 210 16.89 -7.63 1.92
CA ASN A 210 16.76 -6.26 2.39
C ASN A 210 18.16 -5.63 2.64
N LYS A 211 19.06 -6.35 3.32
CA LYS A 211 20.46 -5.91 3.53
C LYS A 211 21.28 -5.74 2.25
N GLN A 212 20.90 -6.40 1.14
CA GLN A 212 21.58 -6.22 -0.15
C GLN A 212 21.20 -4.92 -0.85
N ARG A 213 20.13 -4.23 -0.42
CA ARG A 213 19.70 -2.91 -0.92
C ARG A 213 20.61 -1.80 -0.38
N THR A 214 21.90 -1.89 -0.67
CA THR A 214 22.96 -1.02 -0.12
C THR A 214 23.16 0.28 -0.88
N LYS A 215 22.63 0.38 -2.11
CA LYS A 215 22.79 1.57 -2.97
C LYS A 215 21.47 1.97 -3.61
N PRO A 216 21.08 3.25 -3.55
CA PRO A 216 19.99 3.76 -4.36
C PRO A 216 20.27 3.46 -5.84
N ILE A 217 19.28 2.94 -6.55
CA ILE A 217 19.33 2.86 -8.01
C ILE A 217 19.00 4.25 -8.55
N THR A 218 19.86 4.78 -9.41
CA THR A 218 19.60 6.05 -10.09
C THR A 218 18.74 5.83 -11.33
N LEU A 219 17.94 6.83 -11.71
CA LEU A 219 17.17 6.79 -12.96
C LEU A 219 18.08 6.56 -14.17
N ASP A 220 19.29 7.12 -14.18
CA ASP A 220 20.26 6.89 -15.25
C ASP A 220 20.65 5.41 -15.38
N ARG A 221 20.83 4.72 -14.24
CA ARG A 221 21.15 3.28 -14.24
C ARG A 221 19.97 2.45 -14.74
N VAL A 222 18.74 2.79 -14.32
CA VAL A 222 17.53 2.14 -14.83
C VAL A 222 17.39 2.37 -16.33
N ALA A 223 17.56 3.62 -16.78
CA ALA A 223 17.47 4.00 -18.18
C ALA A 223 18.50 3.27 -19.03
N ALA A 224 19.76 3.18 -18.58
CA ALA A 224 20.79 2.43 -19.28
C ALA A 224 20.45 0.95 -19.43
N GLN A 225 19.98 0.30 -18.34
CA GLN A 225 19.59 -1.11 -18.38
C GLN A 225 18.35 -1.36 -19.25
N PHE A 226 17.37 -0.46 -19.18
CA PHE A 226 16.17 -0.50 -20.01
C PHE A 226 16.51 -0.35 -21.50
N ASN A 227 17.31 0.67 -21.85
CA ASN A 227 17.73 0.92 -23.22
C ASN A 227 18.55 -0.26 -23.78
N TRP A 228 19.48 -0.81 -22.98
CA TRP A 228 20.21 -2.02 -23.38
C TRP A 228 19.25 -3.17 -23.69
N PHE A 229 18.28 -3.43 -22.82
CA PHE A 229 17.29 -4.49 -23.06
C PHE A 229 16.47 -4.24 -24.34
N LEU A 230 16.07 -2.99 -24.61
CA LEU A 230 15.38 -2.63 -25.86
C LEU A 230 16.22 -2.95 -27.10
N GLU A 231 17.53 -2.70 -27.07
CA GLU A 231 18.43 -3.05 -28.16
C GLU A 231 18.48 -4.57 -28.38
N THR A 232 18.53 -5.38 -27.32
CA THR A 232 18.46 -6.85 -27.47
C THR A 232 17.15 -7.33 -28.11
N LEU A 233 16.06 -6.57 -27.97
CA LEU A 233 14.79 -6.86 -28.62
C LEU A 233 14.80 -6.45 -30.10
N ARG A 234 15.54 -5.40 -30.47
CA ARG A 234 15.72 -4.98 -31.88
C ARG A 234 16.56 -5.97 -32.67
N GLU A 235 17.53 -6.63 -32.05
CA GLU A 235 18.40 -7.63 -32.70
C GLU A 235 17.67 -8.94 -33.05
N LYS A 236 16.48 -9.17 -32.50
CA LYS A 236 15.67 -10.36 -32.80
C LYS A 236 15.24 -10.39 -34.28
N GLU A 237 14.83 -11.57 -34.73
CA GLU A 237 14.28 -11.75 -36.09
C GLU A 237 13.18 -10.72 -36.38
N GLN A 238 13.30 -10.05 -37.52
CA GLN A 238 12.40 -8.97 -37.94
C GLN A 238 11.10 -9.52 -38.52
N THR A 239 10.33 -10.25 -37.71
CA THR A 239 8.95 -10.67 -38.04
C THR A 239 8.06 -9.45 -38.26
N LYS A 240 6.87 -9.64 -38.87
CA LYS A 240 5.88 -8.56 -39.03
C LYS A 240 5.54 -7.87 -37.70
N ILE A 241 5.44 -8.65 -36.62
CA ILE A 241 5.14 -8.15 -35.27
C ILE A 241 6.32 -7.35 -34.71
N ASN A 242 7.56 -7.87 -34.79
CA ASN A 242 8.71 -7.17 -34.24
C ASN A 242 8.99 -5.84 -34.98
N ARG A 243 8.76 -5.79 -36.29
CA ARG A 243 8.82 -4.52 -37.04
C ARG A 243 7.77 -3.51 -36.57
N ALA A 244 6.55 -3.96 -36.27
CA ALA A 244 5.51 -3.08 -35.72
C ALA A 244 5.89 -2.58 -34.31
N ARG A 245 6.41 -3.45 -33.43
CA ARG A 245 6.92 -3.08 -32.11
C ARG A 245 8.05 -2.04 -32.20
N ASN A 246 8.99 -2.23 -33.12
CA ASN A 246 10.09 -1.29 -33.33
C ASN A 246 9.57 0.09 -33.81
N ARG A 247 8.59 0.13 -34.71
CA ARG A 247 7.96 1.40 -35.12
C ARG A 247 7.26 2.12 -33.97
N ILE A 248 6.60 1.38 -33.08
CA ILE A 248 5.96 1.95 -31.88
C ILE A 248 7.02 2.53 -30.94
N LEU A 249 8.11 1.78 -30.71
CA LEU A 249 9.24 2.27 -29.92
C LEU A 249 9.86 3.54 -30.52
N ASP A 250 10.12 3.56 -31.83
CA ASP A 250 10.67 4.72 -32.53
C ASP A 250 9.76 5.95 -32.39
N ALA A 251 8.43 5.77 -32.52
CA ALA A 251 7.46 6.83 -32.32
C ALA A 251 7.48 7.39 -30.88
N CYS A 252 7.61 6.52 -29.87
CA CYS A 252 7.74 6.94 -28.47
C CYS A 252 9.05 7.71 -28.23
N LEU A 253 10.18 7.25 -28.78
CA LEU A 253 11.47 7.92 -28.65
C LEU A 253 11.48 9.30 -29.33
N GLN A 254 10.93 9.40 -30.54
CA GLN A 254 10.78 10.68 -31.25
C GLN A 254 9.86 11.66 -30.52
N ALA A 255 8.77 11.17 -29.91
CA ALA A 255 7.88 12.01 -29.12
C ALA A 255 8.57 12.53 -27.84
N ALA A 256 9.47 11.73 -27.23
CA ALA A 256 10.20 12.11 -26.02
C ALA A 256 11.17 13.28 -26.23
N GLU A 257 11.59 13.57 -27.47
CA GLU A 257 12.42 14.74 -27.81
C GLU A 257 11.61 16.05 -27.89
N GLN A 258 10.27 15.97 -27.90
CA GLN A 258 9.39 17.12 -28.00
C GLN A 258 9.12 17.75 -26.62
N ASN A 259 8.59 18.97 -26.62
CA ASN A 259 8.16 19.63 -25.39
C ASN A 259 7.04 18.83 -24.68
N PRO A 260 7.02 18.79 -23.33
CA PRO A 260 5.97 18.08 -22.59
C PRO A 260 4.56 18.53 -22.98
N GLY A 261 3.67 17.56 -23.22
CA GLY A 261 2.32 17.81 -23.72
C GLY A 261 1.48 16.55 -23.84
N ILE A 262 0.40 16.64 -24.61
CA ILE A 262 -0.47 15.49 -24.91
C ILE A 262 -0.02 14.89 -26.24
N PHE A 263 0.29 13.60 -26.24
CA PHE A 263 0.71 12.84 -27.41
C PHE A 263 -0.32 11.77 -27.75
N SER A 264 -0.51 11.50 -29.05
CA SER A 264 -1.32 10.40 -29.54
C SER A 264 -0.43 9.30 -30.10
N LEU A 265 -0.65 8.06 -29.66
CA LEU A 265 0.06 6.89 -30.16
C LEU A 265 -0.95 5.88 -30.70
N THR A 266 -0.88 5.58 -31.99
CA THR A 266 -1.68 4.53 -32.60
C THR A 266 -0.96 3.20 -32.48
N VAL A 267 -1.47 2.32 -31.63
CA VAL A 267 -0.95 0.95 -31.47
C VAL A 267 -2.00 -0.06 -31.92
N PRO A 268 -1.61 -1.16 -32.59
CA PRO A 268 -2.52 -2.26 -32.83
C PRO A 268 -2.90 -2.88 -31.48
N THR A 269 -4.20 -2.91 -31.18
CA THR A 269 -4.74 -3.62 -30.01
C THR A 269 -5.07 -5.05 -30.42
N GLY A 270 -4.21 -6.01 -30.08
CA GLY A 270 -4.40 -7.44 -30.35
C GLY A 270 -3.81 -7.91 -31.67
#